data_AF-A0A924FA72-F1
#
_entry.id   AF-A0A924FA72-F1
#
_cell.length_a   1.000
_cell.length_b   1.000
_cell.length_c   1.000
_cell.angle_alpha   90.00
_cell.angle_beta   90.00
_cell.angle_gamma   90.00
#
_symmetry.space_group_name_H-M   'P 1'
#
loop_
_entity.id
_entity.type
_entity.pdbx_description
1 polymer ?
#
loop_
_entity_poly.entity_id
_entity_poly.type
_entity_poly.pdbx_seq_one_letter_code
_entity_poly.pdbx_strand_id
1 'polypeptide(L)' 'MEQFRIEVAKDDQGYFFDIHSLGDNRYDILKGDVLVGTLQLDDKDHQHCETINCEIDLPLMNSIREGILLHEDVSY' A
#
# COMPACT_ATOMS: atom_id res chain seq x y z
N MET A 1 7.55 4.39 13.97
CA MET A 1 7.40 4.42 12.50
C MET A 1 7.50 2.98 12.07
N GLU A 2 6.39 2.41 11.63
CA GLU A 2 6.31 1.00 11.25
C GLU A 2 6.56 0.88 9.74
N GLN A 3 7.38 -0.09 9.38
CA GLN A 3 7.65 -0.44 8.00
C GLN A 3 7.45 -1.94 7.85
N PHE A 4 6.75 -2.33 6.80
CA PHE A 4 6.51 -3.73 6.50
C PHE A 4 6.54 -3.94 5.00
N ARG A 5 6.78 -5.19 4.60
CA ARG A 5 6.89 -5.56 3.20
C ARG A 5 5.73 -6.47 2.84
N ILE A 6 5.04 -6.15 1.75
CA ILE A 6 3.96 -6.97 1.23
C ILE A 6 4.37 -7.60 -0.11
N GLU A 7 3.87 -8.80 -0.34
CA GLU A 7 3.96 -9.48 -1.63
C GLU A 7 2.59 -9.45 -2.29
N VAL A 8 2.56 -9.03 -3.55
CA VAL A 8 1.34 -8.92 -4.34
C VAL A 8 1.53 -9.67 -5.65
N ALA A 9 0.63 -10.60 -5.94
CA ALA A 9 0.63 -11.32 -7.21
C ALA A 9 -0.12 -10.52 -8.29
N LYS A 10 0.52 -10.31 -9.44
CA LYS A 10 -0.09 -9.74 -10.64
C LYS A 10 0.49 -10.42 -11.88
N ASP A 11 -0.35 -10.79 -12.85
CA ASP A 11 0.06 -11.41 -14.11
C ASP A 11 0.99 -12.63 -13.91
N ASP A 12 0.66 -13.51 -12.95
CA ASP A 12 1.46 -14.67 -12.53
C ASP A 12 2.87 -14.35 -12.00
N GLN A 13 3.13 -13.07 -11.66
CA GLN A 13 4.38 -12.60 -11.07
C GLN A 13 4.16 -12.01 -9.67
N GLY A 14 5.02 -12.38 -8.73
CA GLY A 14 5.07 -11.78 -7.39
C GLY A 14 5.82 -10.45 -7.42
N TYR A 15 5.16 -9.39 -6.99
CA TYR A 15 5.73 -8.07 -6.79
C TYR A 15 5.88 -7.79 -5.30
N PHE A 16 7.03 -7.28 -4.93
CA PHE A 16 7.28 -6.88 -3.54
C PHE A 16 7.29 -5.36 -3.43
N PHE A 17 6.58 -4.87 -2.42
CA PHE A 17 6.53 -3.46 -2.08
C PHE A 17 6.88 -3.27 -0.61
N ASP A 18 7.72 -2.26 -0.37
CA ASP A 18 8.06 -1.80 0.97
C ASP A 18 7.07 -0.70 1.33
N ILE A 19 6.33 -0.90 2.43
CA ILE A 19 5.28 -0.01 2.89
C ILE A 19 5.79 0.71 4.13
N HIS A 20 5.81 2.04 4.08
CA HIS A 20 6.21 2.88 5.20
C HIS A 20 5.00 3.62 5.75
N SER A 21 4.62 3.34 6.99
CA SER A 21 3.57 4.11 7.67
C SER A 21 4.11 5.49 8.07
N LEU A 22 3.51 6.53 7.49
CA LEU A 22 3.81 7.93 7.77
C LEU A 22 3.01 8.49 8.96
N GLY A 23 2.01 7.73 9.45
CA GLY A 23 1.03 8.21 10.42
C GLY A 23 -0.23 8.77 9.74
N ASP A 24 -1.28 9.03 10.54
CA ASP A 24 -2.59 9.50 10.07
C ASP A 24 -3.18 8.62 8.94
N ASN A 25 -2.96 7.30 9.04
CA ASN A 25 -3.35 6.30 8.04
C ASN A 25 -2.80 6.58 6.63
N ARG A 26 -1.61 7.20 6.56
CA ARG A 26 -0.87 7.42 5.30
C ARG A 26 0.29 6.46 5.19
N TYR A 27 0.48 5.91 4.00
CA TYR A 27 1.47 4.90 3.69
C TYR A 27 2.20 5.28 2.40
N ASP A 28 3.52 5.33 2.46
CA ASP A 28 4.34 5.38 1.26
C ASP A 28 4.57 3.96 0.75
N ILE A 29 4.43 3.78 -0.56
CA ILE A 29 4.64 2.52 -1.27
C ILE A 29 5.92 2.67 -2.07
N LEU A 30 6.91 1.85 -1.72
CA LEU A 30 8.20 1.81 -2.40
C LEU A 30 8.39 0.47 -3.12
N LYS A 31 9.07 0.50 -4.26
CA LYS A 31 9.55 -0.69 -4.98
C LYS A 31 11.08 -0.67 -4.95
N GLY A 32 11.67 -1.31 -3.94
CA GLY A 32 13.07 -1.10 -3.61
C GLY A 32 13.27 0.32 -3.07
N ASP A 33 14.17 1.10 -3.65
CA ASP A 33 14.46 2.49 -3.22
C ASP A 33 13.59 3.56 -3.92
N VAL A 34 12.63 3.16 -4.76
CA VAL A 34 11.82 4.09 -5.56
C VAL A 34 10.42 4.23 -4.95
N LEU A 35 10.02 5.45 -4.59
CA LEU A 35 8.65 5.77 -4.22
C LEU A 35 7.76 5.70 -5.47
N VAL A 36 6.84 4.73 -5.47
CA VAL A 36 5.96 4.42 -6.60
C VAL A 36 4.51 4.87 -6.36
N GLY A 37 4.20 5.28 -5.12
CA GLY A 37 2.95 5.94 -4.79
C GLY A 37 2.82 6.20 -3.29
N THR A 38 1.88 7.08 -2.93
CA THR A 38 1.44 7.27 -1.55
C THR A 38 -0.04 6.93 -1.47
N LEU A 39 -0.43 6.20 -0.44
CA LEU A 39 -1.78 5.76 -0.16
C LEU A 39 -2.26 6.33 1.18
N GLN A 40 -3.46 6.89 1.20
CA GLN A 40 -4.12 7.34 2.43
C GLN A 40 -5.38 6.50 2.63
N LEU A 41 -5.47 5.82 3.77
CA LEU A 41 -6.68 5.14 4.21
C LEU A 41 -7.50 6.14 5.04
N ASP A 42 -8.63 6.60 4.51
CA ASP A 42 -9.53 7.45 5.29
C ASP A 42 -10.34 6.58 6.27
N ASP A 43 -10.37 6.97 7.56
CA ASP A 43 -11.13 6.29 8.62
C ASP A 43 -12.65 6.24 8.33
N LYS A 44 -13.16 7.11 7.45
CA LYS A 44 -14.61 7.22 7.17
C LYS A 44 -15.06 6.55 5.89
N ASP A 45 -14.15 6.39 4.94
CA ASP A 45 -14.47 5.76 3.67
C ASP A 45 -13.22 5.06 3.13
N HIS A 46 -13.12 3.76 3.41
CA HIS A 46 -12.04 2.95 2.89
C HIS A 46 -11.97 2.99 1.35
N GLN A 47 -12.98 3.48 0.62
CA GLN A 47 -13.00 3.48 -0.85
C GLN A 47 -12.28 4.67 -1.49
N HIS A 48 -11.89 5.69 -0.72
CA HIS A 48 -11.24 6.87 -1.27
C HIS A 48 -9.72 6.76 -1.16
N CYS A 49 -9.10 6.21 -2.21
CA CYS A 49 -7.65 6.22 -2.36
C CYS A 49 -7.23 7.49 -3.11
N GLU A 50 -6.66 8.47 -2.40
CA GLU A 50 -5.97 9.60 -3.04
C GLU A 50 -4.53 9.19 -3.35
N THR A 51 -4.33 8.66 -4.56
CA THR A 51 -2.98 8.34 -5.08
C THR A 51 -2.28 9.62 -5.53
N ILE A 52 -1.21 9.97 -4.82
CA ILE A 52 -0.27 11.01 -5.25
C ILE A 52 0.88 10.31 -5.98
N ASN A 53 1.12 10.67 -7.25
CA ASN A 53 2.16 10.12 -8.14
C ASN A 53 2.07 8.60 -8.39
N CYS A 54 0.99 8.13 -9.01
CA CYS A 54 0.84 6.71 -9.32
C CYS A 54 1.51 6.34 -10.65
N GLU A 55 2.68 5.69 -10.59
CA GLU A 55 3.21 4.86 -11.70
C GLU A 55 2.64 3.42 -11.65
N ILE A 56 1.81 3.12 -10.66
CA ILE A 56 1.17 1.82 -10.43
C ILE A 56 -0.25 1.83 -10.98
N ASP A 57 -0.67 0.73 -11.61
CA ASP A 57 -2.04 0.56 -12.09
C ASP A 57 -3.03 0.28 -10.96
N LEU A 58 -4.30 0.65 -11.18
CA LEU A 58 -5.38 0.53 -10.20
C LEU A 58 -5.57 -0.90 -9.61
N PRO A 59 -5.51 -1.99 -10.40
CA PRO A 59 -5.54 -3.36 -9.85
C PRO A 59 -4.43 -3.62 -8.83
N LEU A 60 -3.20 -3.25 -9.15
CA LEU A 60 -2.05 -3.45 -8.26
C LEU A 60 -2.16 -2.60 -6.99
N MET A 61 -2.67 -1.37 -7.11
CA MET A 61 -2.97 -0.51 -5.96
C MET A 61 -3.99 -1.14 -5.01
N ASN A 62 -5.06 -1.75 -5.54
CA ASN A 62 -6.06 -2.42 -4.72
C ASN A 62 -5.48 -3.60 -3.95
N SER A 63 -4.65 -4.42 -4.60
CA SER A 63 -3.99 -5.54 -3.93
C SER A 63 -3.01 -5.08 -2.85
N ILE A 64 -2.28 -3.97 -3.07
CA ILE A 64 -1.42 -3.36 -2.05
C ILE A 64 -2.25 -2.93 -0.84
N ARG A 65 -3.37 -2.27 -1.08
CA ARG A 65 -4.31 -1.85 -0.03
C ARG A 65 -4.82 -3.04 0.79
N GLU A 66 -5.23 -4.13 0.14
CA GLU A 66 -5.65 -5.35 0.84
C GLU A 66 -4.52 -5.90 1.71
N GLY A 67 -3.28 -5.90 1.22
CA GLY A 67 -2.11 -6.30 2.00
C GLY A 67 -1.89 -5.43 3.24
N ILE A 68 -2.06 -4.10 3.13
CA ILE A 68 -1.96 -3.17 4.25
C ILE A 68 -3.06 -3.44 5.28
N LEU A 69 -4.32 -3.56 4.83
CA LEU A 69 -5.46 -3.82 5.72
C LEU A 69 -5.34 -5.16 6.46
N LEU A 70 -4.88 -6.21 5.78
CA LEU A 70 -4.63 -7.51 6.41
C LEU A 70 -3.51 -7.43 7.46
N HIS A 71 -2.47 -6.64 7.22
CA HIS A 71 -1.39 -6.44 8.19
C HIS A 71 -1.88 -5.68 9.44
N GLU A 72 -2.74 -4.67 9.27
CA GLU A 72 -3.31 -3.92 10.39
C GLU A 72 -4.37 -4.71 11.18
N ASP A 73 -5.21 -5.52 10.52
CA ASP A 73 -6.21 -6.36 11.19
C ASP A 73 -5.57 -7.45 12.07
N VAL A 74 -4.39 -7.93 11.70
CA VAL A 74 -3.62 -8.95 12.44
C VAL A 74 -2.86 -8.36 13.65
N SER A 75 -2.77 -7.04 13.77
CA SER A 75 -2.02 -6.35 14.84
C SER A 75 -2.78 -6.19 16.17
N TYR A 76 -3.67 -7.15 16.51
CA TYR A 76 -4.54 -7.15 17.70
C TYR A 76 -3.90 -7.77 18.95
#